data_AF-A0A379U1Q6-F1
#
_entry.id   AF-A0A379U1Q6-F1
#
_cell.length_a   1.000
_cell.length_b   1.000
_cell.length_c   1.000
_cell.angle_alpha   90.00
_cell.angle_beta   90.00
_cell.angle_gamma   90.00
#
_symmetry.space_group_name_H-M   'P 1'
#
loop_
_entity.id
_entity.type
_entity.pdbx_description
1 polymer ?
#
loop_
_entity_poly.entity_id
_entity_poly.type
_entity_poly.pdbx_seq_one_letter_code
_entity_poly.pdbx_strand_id
1 'polypeptide(L)'
;MVREVFDRDLLDMRIVTEEIVVKNHNAVGRRLAQLKLTDHGCFLNRVIRSQIEMPIDDNVVLNKGDVLQVSGDARRVKTIADRIGFISIHSQVTDLLAFCAFFIIGLMIGMITFQFSNFSFGIGNAAGLLFAGIMLGFLRANHPTFGYIPQGALNMVKEFGLMVFMAGVGLSAGSGISNGLGAVGGQMLIAGLVVSLVPVVICFLFGAYVLRMNRALLFGAMMGARTCAPAMEIISDTARSNIPALGYAGTYAIANVLLTLAGTLIVIIWPGLG
;
A
#
# COMPACT_ATOMS: atom_id res chain seq x y z
N MET A 1 17.40 59.28 -13.38
CA MET A 1 16.75 58.98 -12.08
C MET A 1 15.48 58.20 -12.40
N VAL A 2 15.59 56.87 -12.48
CA VAL A 2 14.44 56.00 -12.79
C VAL A 2 13.60 55.92 -11.53
N ARG A 3 12.32 56.28 -11.65
CA ARG A 3 11.37 56.31 -10.54
C ARG A 3 10.95 54.87 -10.27
N GLU A 4 11.54 54.22 -9.28
CA GLU A 4 11.04 52.94 -8.76
C GLU A 4 9.67 53.20 -8.13
N VAL A 5 8.62 52.88 -8.88
CA VAL A 5 7.26 52.85 -8.36
C VAL A 5 7.14 51.52 -7.61
N PHE A 6 7.39 51.57 -6.30
CA PHE A 6 7.12 50.45 -5.39
C PHE A 6 5.61 50.26 -5.30
N ASP A 7 5.09 49.36 -6.15
CA ASP A 7 3.67 49.02 -6.19
C ASP A 7 3.35 48.07 -5.03
N ARG A 8 2.55 48.57 -4.08
CA ARG A 8 2.26 47.90 -2.80
C ARG A 8 1.32 46.70 -2.96
N ASP A 9 0.66 46.58 -4.11
CA ASP A 9 -0.27 45.49 -4.44
C ASP A 9 0.42 44.17 -4.83
N LEU A 10 1.72 44.20 -5.16
CA LEU A 10 2.51 42.98 -5.44
C LEU A 10 2.98 42.24 -4.17
N LEU A 11 2.99 42.91 -3.02
CA LEU A 11 3.42 42.35 -1.74
C LEU A 11 2.31 41.55 -1.02
N ASP A 12 1.05 41.69 -1.45
CA ASP A 12 -0.11 40.98 -0.90
C ASP A 12 -0.57 39.79 -1.77
N MET A 13 0.16 39.43 -2.83
CA MET A 13 -0.07 38.16 -3.52
C MET A 13 0.43 37.01 -2.64
N ARG A 14 -0.46 36.51 -1.77
CA ARG A 14 -0.27 35.25 -1.08
C ARG A 14 -0.39 34.12 -2.09
N ILE A 15 0.73 33.83 -2.76
CA ILE A 15 0.84 32.67 -3.65
C ILE A 15 0.63 31.44 -2.78
N VAL A 16 -0.50 30.76 -2.98
CA VAL A 16 -0.81 29.48 -2.34
C VAL A 16 -0.61 28.37 -3.34
N THR A 17 -0.13 27.23 -2.86
CA THR A 17 -0.04 26.01 -3.64
C THR A 17 -1.07 25.05 -3.09
N GLU A 18 -2.08 24.75 -3.88
CA GLU A 18 -3.20 23.90 -3.48
C GLU A 18 -3.28 22.67 -4.38
N GLU A 19 -3.74 21.57 -3.81
CA GLU A 19 -4.00 20.34 -4.55
C GLU A 19 -5.48 20.26 -4.91
N ILE A 20 -5.77 20.24 -6.21
CA ILE A 20 -7.12 20.22 -6.76
C ILE A 20 -7.39 18.83 -7.33
N VAL A 21 -8.42 18.16 -6.84
CA VAL A 21 -8.83 16.84 -7.35
C VAL A 21 -9.84 17.03 -8.48
N VAL A 22 -9.54 16.45 -9.65
CA VAL A 22 -10.41 16.52 -10.82
C VAL A 22 -11.65 15.65 -10.60
N LYS A 23 -12.82 16.30 -10.46
CA LYS A 23 -14.11 15.62 -10.26
C LYS A 23 -15.18 16.08 -11.25
N ASN A 24 -15.11 17.31 -11.76
CA ASN A 24 -16.15 17.87 -12.61
C ASN A 24 -16.12 17.25 -14.01
N HIS A 25 -17.27 16.77 -14.51
CA HIS A 25 -17.40 16.18 -15.84
C HIS A 25 -16.97 17.13 -16.97
N ASN A 26 -17.03 18.44 -16.76
CA ASN A 26 -16.58 19.43 -17.75
C ASN A 26 -15.05 19.49 -17.92
N ALA A 27 -14.28 19.07 -16.89
CA ALA A 27 -12.83 19.02 -16.92
C ALA A 27 -12.28 17.61 -17.23
N VAL A 28 -13.05 16.56 -16.90
CA VAL A 28 -12.72 15.17 -17.24
C VAL A 28 -12.78 14.98 -18.76
N GLY A 29 -11.74 14.36 -19.33
CA GLY A 29 -11.62 14.12 -20.77
C GLY A 29 -11.08 15.30 -21.59
N ARG A 30 -10.81 16.46 -20.95
CA ARG A 30 -10.15 17.59 -21.61
C ARG A 30 -8.64 17.49 -21.53
N ARG A 31 -7.97 18.04 -22.53
CA ARG A 31 -6.50 18.19 -22.53
C ARG A 31 -6.08 19.30 -21.58
N LEU A 32 -4.94 19.14 -20.94
CA LEU A 32 -4.38 20.12 -20.03
C LEU A 32 -4.24 21.52 -20.68
N ALA A 33 -3.81 21.58 -21.94
CA ALA A 33 -3.73 22.82 -22.71
C ALA A 33 -5.07 23.57 -22.86
N GLN A 34 -6.20 22.84 -22.85
CA GLN A 34 -7.53 23.45 -22.99
C GLN A 34 -8.02 24.10 -21.69
N LEU A 35 -7.40 23.79 -20.55
CA LEU A 35 -7.74 24.42 -19.27
C LEU A 35 -7.14 25.82 -19.11
N LYS A 36 -6.13 26.18 -19.92
CA LYS A 36 -5.52 27.52 -19.96
C LYS A 36 -5.23 28.09 -18.56
N LEU A 37 -4.62 27.27 -17.70
CA LEU A 37 -4.32 27.63 -16.30
C LEU A 37 -3.43 28.88 -16.22
N THR A 38 -2.48 29.00 -17.15
CA THR A 38 -1.56 30.13 -17.27
C THR A 38 -2.26 31.46 -17.61
N ASP A 39 -3.35 31.43 -18.40
CA ASP A 39 -4.16 32.63 -18.73
C ASP A 39 -4.88 33.17 -17.48
N HIS A 40 -5.11 32.31 -16.49
CA HIS A 40 -5.70 32.68 -15.20
C HIS A 40 -4.64 33.01 -14.13
N GLY A 41 -3.37 33.13 -14.51
CA GLY A 41 -2.23 33.38 -13.63
C GLY A 41 -2.07 32.33 -12.53
N CYS A 42 -2.42 31.10 -12.84
CA CYS A 42 -2.20 29.92 -12.00
C CYS A 42 -1.24 28.98 -12.74
N PHE A 43 -0.23 28.50 -12.05
CA PHE A 43 0.79 27.61 -12.59
C PHE A 43 0.53 26.19 -12.13
N LEU A 44 0.65 25.24 -13.05
CA LEU A 44 0.59 23.82 -12.72
C LEU A 44 2.00 23.33 -12.39
N ASN A 45 2.21 22.88 -11.16
CA ASN A 45 3.51 22.36 -10.74
C ASN A 45 3.64 20.86 -10.97
N ARG A 46 2.55 20.11 -10.80
CA ARG A 46 2.56 18.64 -10.83
C ARG A 46 1.19 18.07 -11.18
N VAL A 47 1.19 16.95 -11.90
CA VAL A 47 0.02 16.09 -12.11
C VAL A 47 0.29 14.73 -11.50
N ILE A 48 -0.54 14.29 -10.56
CA ILE A 48 -0.43 12.96 -9.96
C ILE A 48 -1.66 12.14 -10.38
N ARG A 49 -1.41 11.00 -11.01
CA ARG A 49 -2.44 10.02 -11.37
C ARG A 49 -2.16 8.72 -10.64
N SER A 50 -3.07 8.30 -9.76
CA SER A 50 -2.93 7.03 -9.03
C SER A 50 -1.56 6.86 -8.34
N GLN A 51 -1.06 7.91 -7.69
CA GLN A 51 0.26 7.97 -7.02
C GLN A 51 1.49 7.98 -7.95
N ILE A 52 1.31 8.15 -9.26
CA ILE A 52 2.40 8.30 -10.23
C ILE A 52 2.43 9.75 -10.72
N GLU A 53 3.60 10.40 -10.65
CA GLU A 53 3.82 11.73 -11.21
C GLU A 53 3.85 11.63 -12.74
N MET A 54 2.91 12.31 -13.39
CA MET A 54 2.82 12.33 -14.84
C MET A 54 3.66 13.48 -15.40
N PRO A 55 4.31 13.29 -16.56
CA PRO A 55 4.98 14.38 -17.25
C PRO A 55 3.96 15.47 -17.59
N ILE A 56 4.33 16.72 -17.35
CA ILE A 56 3.51 17.89 -17.67
C ILE A 56 3.60 18.12 -19.18
N ASP A 57 2.72 17.44 -19.92
CA ASP A 57 2.61 17.57 -21.36
C ASP A 57 1.21 18.12 -21.71
N ASP A 58 1.18 19.03 -22.68
CA ASP A 58 -0.03 19.72 -23.13
C ASP A 58 -1.09 18.77 -23.71
N ASN A 59 -0.67 17.58 -24.17
CA ASN A 59 -1.55 16.54 -24.68
C ASN A 59 -2.11 15.58 -23.63
N VAL A 60 -1.71 15.72 -22.36
CA VAL A 60 -2.26 14.89 -21.28
C VAL A 60 -3.77 15.14 -21.15
N VAL A 61 -4.55 14.07 -21.32
CA VAL A 61 -5.99 14.07 -21.07
C VAL A 61 -6.22 13.85 -19.58
N LEU A 62 -6.95 14.76 -18.94
CA LEU A 62 -7.29 14.67 -17.53
C LEU A 62 -8.36 13.62 -17.29
N ASN A 63 -8.12 12.75 -16.31
CA ASN A 63 -9.06 11.73 -15.87
C ASN A 63 -9.66 12.10 -14.51
N LYS A 64 -10.86 11.55 -14.25
CA LYS A 64 -11.49 11.68 -12.94
C LYS A 64 -10.59 11.07 -11.88
N GLY A 65 -10.31 11.82 -10.81
CA GLY A 65 -9.41 11.40 -9.73
C GLY A 65 -7.94 11.77 -9.91
N ASP A 66 -7.56 12.44 -11.01
CA ASP A 66 -6.25 13.08 -11.10
C ASP A 66 -6.13 14.22 -10.07
N VAL A 67 -4.94 14.37 -9.49
CA VAL A 67 -4.62 15.44 -8.54
C VAL A 67 -3.68 16.43 -9.21
N LEU A 68 -4.12 17.69 -9.31
CA LEU A 68 -3.38 18.78 -9.90
C LEU A 68 -2.84 19.69 -8.81
N GLN A 69 -1.52 19.85 -8.74
CA GLN A 69 -0.91 20.80 -7.84
C GLN A 69 -0.79 22.15 -8.55
N VAL A 70 -1.56 23.14 -8.10
CA VAL A 70 -1.67 24.45 -8.74
C VAL A 70 -1.20 25.54 -7.77
N SER A 71 -0.28 26.39 -8.24
CA SER A 71 0.23 27.55 -7.51
C SER A 71 -0.28 28.85 -8.12
N GLY A 72 -0.77 29.77 -7.30
CA GLY A 72 -1.25 31.07 -7.77
C GLY A 72 -1.88 31.90 -6.66
N ASP A 73 -2.52 33.01 -7.04
CA ASP A 73 -3.29 33.83 -6.11
C ASP A 73 -4.45 33.03 -5.50
N ALA A 74 -4.63 33.09 -4.18
CA ALA A 74 -5.62 32.29 -3.46
C ALA A 74 -7.06 32.45 -3.97
N ARG A 75 -7.47 33.64 -4.44
CA ARG A 75 -8.82 33.83 -5.01
C ARG A 75 -8.94 33.19 -6.39
N ARG A 76 -7.90 33.27 -7.21
CA ARG A 76 -7.86 32.70 -8.56
C ARG A 76 -7.81 31.18 -8.52
N VAL A 77 -6.97 30.62 -7.65
CA VAL A 77 -6.86 29.17 -7.41
C VAL A 77 -8.21 28.61 -6.96
N LYS A 78 -8.92 29.28 -6.05
CA LYS A 78 -10.26 28.85 -5.62
C LYS A 78 -11.28 28.84 -6.75
N THR A 79 -11.29 29.88 -7.59
CA THR A 79 -12.21 29.98 -8.73
C THR A 79 -11.97 28.87 -9.76
N ILE A 80 -10.69 28.54 -10.00
CA ILE A 80 -10.30 27.43 -10.87
C ILE A 80 -10.68 26.08 -10.25
N ALA A 81 -10.45 25.92 -8.95
CA ALA A 81 -10.78 24.71 -8.23
C ALA A 81 -12.28 24.40 -8.31
N ASP A 82 -13.16 25.39 -8.12
CA ASP A 82 -14.62 25.22 -8.25
C ASP A 82 -15.03 24.81 -9.69
N ARG A 83 -14.25 25.20 -10.71
CA ARG A 83 -14.49 24.85 -12.10
C ARG A 83 -14.05 23.43 -12.45
N ILE A 84 -12.91 23.00 -11.92
CA ILE A 84 -12.27 21.70 -12.24
C ILE A 84 -12.76 20.58 -11.31
N GLY A 85 -13.03 20.90 -10.05
CA GLY A 85 -13.37 19.93 -9.02
C GLY A 85 -13.50 20.58 -7.65
N PHE A 86 -12.64 20.19 -6.71
CA PHE A 86 -12.61 20.74 -5.37
C PHE A 86 -11.16 20.81 -4.88
N ILE A 87 -10.88 21.79 -4.00
CA ILE A 87 -9.62 21.87 -3.29
C ILE A 87 -9.60 20.73 -2.27
N SER A 88 -8.56 19.90 -2.32
CA SER A 88 -8.30 18.92 -1.28
C SER A 88 -7.80 19.66 -0.04
N ILE A 89 -8.72 20.01 0.85
CA ILE A 89 -8.37 20.55 2.17
C ILE A 89 -7.85 19.38 3.00
N HIS A 90 -6.52 19.25 3.05
CA HIS A 90 -5.84 18.23 3.83
C HIS A 90 -5.84 18.62 5.31
N SER A 91 -6.89 18.25 6.05
CA SER A 91 -6.88 18.33 7.51
C SER A 91 -6.28 17.03 8.08
N GLN A 92 -4.95 16.98 8.13
CA GLN A 92 -4.17 15.82 8.59
C GLN A 92 -4.64 15.29 9.97
N VAL A 93 -5.15 16.16 10.84
CA VAL A 93 -5.67 15.80 12.17
C VAL A 93 -7.01 15.07 12.09
N THR A 94 -7.94 15.56 11.28
CA THR A 94 -9.27 14.94 11.12
C THR A 94 -9.16 13.57 10.47
N ASP A 95 -8.24 13.42 9.53
CA ASP A 95 -8.04 12.18 8.80
C ASP A 95 -7.35 11.09 9.65
N LEU A 96 -6.40 11.47 10.52
CA LEU A 96 -5.80 10.53 11.47
C LEU A 96 -6.82 10.01 12.49
N LEU A 97 -7.70 10.91 12.98
CA LEU A 97 -8.77 10.52 13.89
C LEU A 97 -9.76 9.55 13.22
N ALA A 98 -10.12 9.82 11.96
CA ALA A 98 -10.93 8.91 11.16
C ALA A 98 -10.25 7.54 11.01
N PHE A 99 -8.95 7.50 10.66
CA PHE A 99 -8.19 6.26 10.57
C PHE A 99 -8.24 5.44 11.87
N CYS A 100 -7.96 6.07 13.01
CA CYS A 100 -8.02 5.41 14.32
C CYS A 100 -9.44 4.92 14.66
N ALA A 101 -10.47 5.71 14.36
CA ALA A 101 -11.86 5.31 14.60
C ALA A 101 -12.25 4.07 13.78
N PHE A 102 -11.92 4.04 12.48
CA PHE A 102 -12.16 2.88 11.63
C PHE A 102 -11.34 1.66 12.06
N PHE A 103 -10.11 1.85 12.54
CA PHE A 103 -9.28 0.78 13.08
C PHE A 103 -9.93 0.14 14.33
N ILE A 104 -10.40 0.96 15.27
CA ILE A 104 -11.10 0.50 16.48
C ILE A 104 -12.40 -0.21 16.10
N ILE A 105 -13.20 0.36 15.20
CA ILE A 105 -14.45 -0.27 14.73
C ILE A 105 -14.15 -1.62 14.07
N GLY A 106 -13.11 -1.70 13.24
CA GLY A 106 -12.67 -2.97 12.62
C GLY A 106 -12.28 -4.03 13.63
N LEU A 107 -11.56 -3.65 14.70
CA LEU A 107 -11.25 -4.55 15.81
C LEU A 107 -12.51 -5.00 16.55
N MET A 108 -13.43 -4.08 16.86
CA MET A 108 -14.70 -4.42 17.53
C MET A 108 -15.53 -5.39 16.69
N ILE A 109 -15.59 -5.21 15.37
CA ILE A 109 -16.26 -6.14 14.45
C ILE A 109 -15.54 -7.50 14.44
N GLY A 110 -14.20 -7.50 14.42
CA GLY A 110 -13.41 -8.73 14.42
C GLY A 110 -13.55 -9.57 15.69
N MET A 111 -13.88 -8.94 16.82
CA MET A 111 -14.17 -9.60 18.10
C MET A 111 -15.57 -10.25 18.15
N ILE A 112 -16.44 -10.00 17.17
CA ILE A 112 -17.76 -10.64 17.13
C ILE A 112 -17.58 -12.12 16.80
N THR A 113 -17.89 -12.97 17.78
CA THR A 113 -17.91 -14.43 17.65
C THR A 113 -19.34 -14.94 17.73
N PHE A 114 -19.80 -15.64 16.70
CA PHE A 114 -21.08 -16.34 16.73
C PHE A 114 -20.86 -17.75 17.27
N GLN A 115 -21.38 -18.01 18.47
CA GLN A 115 -21.39 -19.36 19.04
C GLN A 115 -22.67 -20.09 18.61
N PHE A 116 -22.54 -21.08 17.75
CA PHE A 116 -23.56 -22.09 17.55
C PHE A 116 -23.27 -23.27 18.50
N SER A 117 -24.30 -23.94 19.00
CA SER A 117 -24.23 -24.94 20.08
C SER A 117 -23.18 -26.05 19.92
N ASN A 118 -22.65 -26.29 18.70
CA ASN A 118 -21.57 -27.24 18.43
C ASN A 118 -20.33 -26.62 17.73
N PHE A 119 -20.36 -25.34 17.33
CA PHE A 119 -19.24 -24.68 16.67
C PHE A 119 -19.23 -23.18 16.93
N SER A 120 -18.09 -22.65 17.38
CA SER A 120 -17.88 -21.21 17.51
C SER A 120 -17.24 -20.65 16.24
N PHE A 121 -17.97 -19.84 15.48
CA PHE A 121 -17.45 -19.14 14.31
C PHE A 121 -17.04 -17.72 14.72
N GLY A 122 -15.73 -17.51 14.88
CA GLY A 122 -15.16 -16.17 15.08
C GLY A 122 -14.80 -15.53 13.75
N ILE A 123 -15.25 -14.30 13.52
CA ILE A 123 -14.81 -13.50 12.35
C ILE A 123 -13.30 -13.29 12.40
N GLY A 124 -12.77 -13.03 13.60
CA GLY A 124 -11.36 -12.81 13.84
C GLY A 124 -10.92 -11.37 13.56
N ASN A 125 -9.98 -10.87 14.36
CA ASN A 125 -9.49 -9.49 14.27
C ASN A 125 -8.95 -9.14 12.88
N ALA A 126 -8.32 -10.11 12.19
CA ALA A 126 -7.80 -9.90 10.85
C ALA A 126 -8.90 -9.61 9.81
N ALA A 127 -10.02 -10.35 9.86
CA ALA A 127 -11.13 -10.14 8.93
C ALA A 127 -11.89 -8.83 9.23
N GLY A 128 -12.08 -8.50 10.50
CA GLY A 128 -12.69 -7.22 10.91
C GLY A 128 -11.88 -6.00 10.49
N LEU A 129 -10.55 -6.04 10.68
CA LEU A 129 -9.63 -4.99 10.22
C LEU A 129 -9.60 -4.88 8.68
N LEU A 130 -9.60 -6.01 7.97
CA LEU A 130 -9.64 -6.02 6.50
C LEU A 130 -10.94 -5.42 5.98
N PHE A 131 -12.08 -5.76 6.58
CA PHE A 131 -13.37 -5.17 6.22
C PHE A 131 -13.39 -3.65 6.46
N ALA A 132 -12.94 -3.20 7.63
CA ALA A 132 -12.85 -1.77 7.95
C ALA A 132 -11.90 -1.02 6.99
N GLY A 133 -10.76 -1.64 6.62
CA GLY A 133 -9.82 -1.08 5.65
C GLY A 133 -10.41 -0.94 4.25
N ILE A 134 -11.13 -1.96 3.76
CA ILE A 134 -11.83 -1.91 2.46
C ILE A 134 -12.94 -0.86 2.49
N MET A 135 -13.72 -0.78 3.58
CA MET A 135 -14.78 0.20 3.74
C MET A 135 -14.24 1.63 3.77
N LEU A 136 -13.15 1.89 4.50
CA LEU A 136 -12.45 3.17 4.50
C LEU A 136 -11.88 3.51 3.11
N GLY A 137 -11.27 2.53 2.43
CA GLY A 137 -10.76 2.69 1.07
C GLY A 137 -11.85 3.01 0.05
N PHE A 138 -13.01 2.35 0.14
CA PHE A 138 -14.17 2.62 -0.71
C PHE A 138 -14.77 4.01 -0.43
N LEU A 139 -14.89 4.39 0.85
CA LEU A 139 -15.39 5.71 1.24
C LEU A 139 -14.46 6.81 0.71
N ARG A 140 -13.15 6.61 0.80
CA ARG A 140 -12.13 7.51 0.22
C ARG A 140 -12.22 7.58 -1.31
N ALA A 141 -12.45 6.46 -1.99
CA ALA A 141 -12.59 6.44 -3.46
C ALA A 141 -13.80 7.24 -3.94
N ASN A 142 -14.90 7.24 -3.18
CA ASN A 142 -16.11 8.01 -3.51
C ASN A 142 -16.07 9.47 -3.01
N HIS A 143 -15.41 9.72 -1.87
CA HIS A 143 -15.29 11.03 -1.25
C HIS A 143 -13.82 11.33 -0.89
N PRO A 144 -13.01 11.87 -1.82
CA PRO A 144 -11.58 12.12 -1.59
C PRO A 144 -11.29 13.24 -0.58
N THR A 145 -12.32 13.90 -0.04
CA THR A 145 -12.24 14.92 1.01
C THR A 145 -12.15 14.35 2.43
N PHE A 146 -12.24 13.03 2.61
CA PHE A 146 -12.23 12.39 3.93
C PHE A 146 -11.35 11.13 3.92
N GLY A 147 -10.51 10.98 4.94
CA GLY A 147 -9.65 9.80 5.12
C GLY A 147 -8.27 9.89 4.45
N TYR A 148 -7.70 11.10 4.31
CA TYR A 148 -6.31 11.25 3.87
C TYR A 148 -5.34 10.90 5.00
N ILE A 149 -4.86 9.65 5.00
CA ILE A 149 -3.89 9.21 6.00
C ILE A 149 -2.54 9.88 5.68
N PRO A 150 -1.93 10.60 6.64
CA PRO A 150 -0.58 11.13 6.48
C PRO A 150 0.38 10.01 6.09
N GLN A 151 1.11 10.15 4.98
CA GLN A 151 2.03 9.10 4.51
C GLN A 151 3.09 8.75 5.56
N GLY A 152 3.58 9.75 6.31
CA GLY A 152 4.51 9.52 7.42
C GLY A 152 3.91 8.66 8.54
N ALA A 153 2.64 8.90 8.90
CA ALA A 153 1.97 8.09 9.92
C ALA A 153 1.69 6.66 9.42
N LEU A 154 1.28 6.51 8.15
CA LEU A 154 1.04 5.20 7.56
C LEU A 154 2.32 4.36 7.50
N ASN A 155 3.42 4.94 7.06
CA ASN A 155 4.72 4.27 7.02
C ASN A 155 5.19 3.90 8.43
N MET A 156 5.05 4.82 9.39
CA MET A 156 5.40 4.55 10.78
C MET A 156 4.59 3.37 11.36
N VAL A 157 3.28 3.33 11.17
CA VAL A 157 2.41 2.25 11.66
C VAL A 157 2.74 0.91 10.97
N LYS A 158 3.00 0.94 9.66
CA LYS A 158 3.37 -0.22 8.85
C LYS A 158 4.72 -0.81 9.30
N GLU A 159 5.75 0.02 9.43
CA GLU A 159 7.06 -0.40 9.94
C GLU A 159 7.00 -0.91 11.38
N PHE A 160 6.30 -0.18 12.26
CA PHE A 160 6.13 -0.60 13.64
C PHE A 160 5.41 -1.95 13.74
N GLY A 161 4.31 -2.12 13.01
CA GLY A 161 3.57 -3.38 12.95
C GLY A 161 4.42 -4.53 12.43
N LEU A 162 5.22 -4.29 11.39
CA LEU A 162 6.16 -5.26 10.84
C LEU A 162 7.24 -5.68 11.87
N MET A 163 7.81 -4.71 12.59
CA MET A 163 8.81 -4.97 13.64
C MET A 163 8.21 -5.77 14.79
N VAL A 164 7.03 -5.41 15.28
CA VAL A 164 6.34 -6.13 16.37
C VAL A 164 5.97 -7.55 15.92
N PHE A 165 5.49 -7.72 14.69
CA PHE A 165 5.20 -9.04 14.13
C PHE A 165 6.46 -9.92 14.07
N MET A 166 7.56 -9.37 13.56
CA MET A 166 8.85 -10.07 13.51
C MET A 166 9.38 -10.44 14.89
N ALA A 167 9.30 -9.52 15.85
CA ALA A 167 9.69 -9.78 17.23
C ALA A 167 8.83 -10.91 17.85
N GLY A 168 7.52 -10.89 17.62
CA GLY A 168 6.60 -11.93 18.09
C GLY A 168 6.91 -13.30 17.49
N VAL A 169 7.00 -13.40 16.16
CA VAL A 169 7.35 -14.65 15.47
C VAL A 169 8.72 -15.16 15.91
N GLY A 170 9.71 -14.28 16.06
CA GLY A 170 11.04 -14.62 16.54
C GLY A 170 11.03 -15.16 17.98
N LEU A 171 10.27 -14.53 18.89
CA LEU A 171 10.15 -14.97 20.28
C LEU A 171 9.44 -16.34 20.38
N SER A 172 8.36 -16.53 19.61
CA SER A 172 7.63 -17.81 19.56
C SER A 172 8.43 -18.93 18.93
N ALA A 173 9.21 -18.65 17.88
CA ALA A 173 10.13 -19.64 17.31
C ALA A 173 11.27 -19.96 18.28
N GLY A 174 11.78 -18.95 18.99
CA GLY A 174 12.85 -19.07 19.98
C GLY A 174 12.47 -19.90 21.20
N SER A 175 11.24 -19.78 21.70
CA SER A 175 10.79 -20.56 22.86
C SER A 175 10.70 -22.06 22.61
N GLY A 176 10.57 -22.49 21.35
CA GLY A 176 10.60 -23.90 20.94
C GLY A 176 12.00 -24.53 20.84
N ILE A 177 13.06 -23.71 20.86
CA ILE A 177 14.44 -24.18 20.64
C ILE A 177 14.92 -25.08 21.79
N SER A 178 14.60 -24.76 23.04
CA SER A 178 15.01 -25.56 24.20
C SER A 178 14.48 -27.00 24.16
N ASN A 179 13.26 -27.20 23.64
CA ASN A 179 12.64 -28.52 23.49
C ASN A 179 13.23 -29.32 22.32
N GLY A 180 13.68 -28.65 21.25
CA GLY A 180 14.24 -29.29 20.05
C GLY A 180 15.74 -29.60 20.15
N LEU A 181 16.49 -28.90 21.02
CA LEU A 181 17.96 -28.97 21.01
C LEU A 181 18.57 -30.21 21.69
N GLY A 182 17.78 -31.02 22.41
CA GLY A 182 18.28 -32.11 23.26
C GLY A 182 19.12 -33.18 22.54
N ALA A 183 18.48 -34.16 21.91
CA ALA A 183 19.19 -35.33 21.33
C ALA A 183 19.33 -35.28 19.80
N VAL A 184 18.44 -34.56 19.10
CA VAL A 184 18.38 -34.50 17.62
C VAL A 184 18.54 -33.05 17.10
N GLY A 185 18.81 -32.11 18.01
CA GLY A 185 18.84 -30.67 17.71
C GLY A 185 19.79 -30.29 16.58
N GLY A 186 21.01 -30.83 16.59
CA GLY A 186 22.00 -30.56 15.53
C GLY A 186 21.55 -31.07 14.17
N GLN A 187 20.99 -32.28 14.09
CA GLN A 187 20.48 -32.84 12.85
C GLN A 187 19.24 -32.10 12.35
N MET A 188 18.32 -31.70 13.24
CA MET A 188 17.15 -30.90 12.90
C MET A 188 17.52 -29.50 12.41
N LEU A 189 18.53 -28.86 13.00
CA LEU A 189 19.03 -27.57 12.55
C LEU A 189 19.64 -27.67 11.14
N ILE A 190 20.48 -28.67 10.89
CA ILE A 190 21.08 -28.88 9.57
C ILE A 190 20.01 -29.24 8.54
N ALA A 191 19.08 -30.15 8.87
CA ALA A 191 17.99 -30.51 7.99
C ALA A 191 17.09 -29.30 7.67
N GLY A 192 16.73 -28.49 8.68
CA GLY A 192 15.95 -27.27 8.49
C GLY A 192 16.67 -26.22 7.66
N LEU A 193 17.98 -26.05 7.85
CA LEU A 193 18.82 -25.17 7.05
C LEU A 193 18.87 -25.64 5.59
N VAL A 194 19.12 -26.92 5.36
CA VAL A 194 19.15 -27.50 4.00
C VAL A 194 17.80 -27.36 3.31
N VAL A 195 16.70 -27.72 3.99
CA VAL A 195 15.34 -27.64 3.43
C VAL A 195 14.90 -26.20 3.20
N SER A 196 15.42 -25.21 3.94
CA SER A 196 15.10 -23.80 3.71
C SER A 196 15.97 -23.12 2.65
N LEU A 197 17.27 -23.43 2.59
CA LEU A 197 18.20 -22.81 1.65
C LEU A 197 18.18 -23.47 0.26
N VAL A 198 18.20 -24.79 0.20
CA VAL A 198 18.39 -25.52 -1.07
C VAL A 198 17.27 -25.19 -2.07
N PRO A 199 15.98 -25.25 -1.71
CA PRO A 199 14.91 -24.91 -2.64
C PRO A 199 14.97 -23.44 -3.09
N VAL A 200 15.34 -22.52 -2.19
CA VAL A 200 15.43 -21.09 -2.53
C VAL A 200 16.55 -20.83 -3.52
N VAL A 201 17.72 -21.44 -3.31
CA VAL A 201 18.87 -21.31 -4.22
C VAL A 201 18.56 -21.93 -5.58
N ILE A 202 17.95 -23.12 -5.61
CA ILE A 202 17.55 -23.78 -6.85
C ILE A 202 16.51 -22.93 -7.61
N CYS A 203 15.46 -22.46 -6.93
CA CYS A 203 14.44 -21.60 -7.54
C CYS A 203 15.05 -20.30 -8.08
N PHE A 204 15.99 -19.68 -7.35
CA PHE A 204 16.68 -18.48 -7.80
C PHE A 204 17.52 -18.76 -9.06
N LEU A 205 18.34 -19.81 -9.06
CA LEU A 205 19.16 -20.20 -10.21
C LEU A 205 18.29 -20.53 -11.43
N PHE A 206 17.23 -21.30 -11.24
CA PHE A 206 16.31 -21.67 -12.31
C PHE A 206 15.59 -20.43 -12.88
N GLY A 207 15.07 -19.56 -12.02
CA GLY A 207 14.40 -18.32 -12.43
C GLY A 207 15.32 -17.33 -13.14
N ALA A 208 16.56 -17.21 -12.67
CA ALA A 208 17.53 -16.28 -13.24
C ALA A 208 18.15 -16.78 -14.55
N TYR A 209 18.55 -18.05 -14.61
CA TYR A 209 19.32 -18.59 -15.74
C TYR A 209 18.45 -19.26 -16.81
N VAL A 210 17.39 -19.99 -16.42
CA VAL A 210 16.53 -20.70 -17.37
C VAL A 210 15.40 -19.80 -17.87
N LEU A 211 14.65 -19.20 -16.94
CA LEU A 211 13.48 -18.37 -17.27
C LEU A 211 13.85 -16.91 -17.61
N ARG A 212 15.11 -16.50 -17.37
CA ARG A 212 15.64 -15.14 -17.63
C ARG A 212 14.73 -14.03 -17.10
N MET A 213 14.14 -14.23 -15.93
CA MET A 213 13.18 -13.29 -15.34
C MET A 213 13.88 -12.05 -14.77
N ASN A 214 13.15 -10.93 -14.72
CA ASN A 214 13.62 -9.75 -14.00
C ASN A 214 13.85 -10.11 -12.52
N ARG A 215 15.03 -9.77 -12.00
CA ARG A 215 15.46 -10.07 -10.63
C ARG A 215 14.46 -9.55 -9.59
N ALA A 216 13.88 -8.36 -9.79
CA ALA A 216 12.89 -7.80 -8.87
C ALA A 216 11.61 -8.65 -8.79
N LEU A 217 11.14 -9.15 -9.93
CA LEU A 217 9.96 -10.01 -10.01
C LEU A 217 10.25 -11.41 -9.44
N LEU A 218 11.46 -11.94 -9.68
CA LEU A 218 11.91 -13.22 -9.14
C LEU A 218 11.98 -13.20 -7.61
N PHE A 219 12.53 -12.13 -7.00
CA PHE A 219 12.53 -11.98 -5.55
C PHE A 219 11.12 -11.94 -4.96
N GLY A 220 10.21 -11.20 -5.60
CA GLY A 220 8.80 -11.18 -5.20
C GLY A 220 8.13 -12.55 -5.29
N ALA A 221 8.38 -13.29 -6.37
CA ALA A 221 7.88 -14.64 -6.58
C ALA A 221 8.40 -15.64 -5.53
N MET A 222 9.68 -15.54 -5.16
CA MET A 222 10.25 -16.40 -4.10
C MET A 222 9.65 -16.11 -2.73
N MET A 223 9.41 -14.84 -2.40
CA MET A 223 8.76 -14.48 -1.14
C MET A 223 7.31 -14.95 -1.08
N GLY A 224 6.58 -14.90 -2.21
CA GLY A 224 5.21 -15.42 -2.30
C GLY A 224 5.17 -16.94 -2.16
N ALA A 225 6.10 -17.65 -2.81
CA ALA A 225 6.25 -19.11 -2.65
C ALA A 225 6.59 -19.53 -1.21
N ARG A 226 7.35 -18.70 -0.48
CA ARG A 226 7.68 -18.90 0.94
C ARG A 226 6.64 -18.31 1.90
N THR A 227 5.53 -17.81 1.38
CA THR A 227 4.45 -17.15 2.13
C THR A 227 4.96 -16.09 3.12
N CYS A 228 6.08 -15.44 2.80
CA CYS A 228 6.76 -14.48 3.65
C CYS A 228 6.41 -13.04 3.22
N ALA A 229 5.20 -12.60 3.56
CA ALA A 229 4.74 -11.23 3.40
C ALA A 229 5.72 -10.16 3.92
N PRO A 230 6.31 -10.29 5.13
CA PRO A 230 7.15 -9.22 5.66
C PRO A 230 8.48 -9.03 4.90
N ALA A 231 9.06 -10.11 4.37
CA ALA A 231 10.27 -10.01 3.55
C ALA A 231 9.97 -9.39 2.17
N MET A 232 8.78 -9.65 1.61
CA MET A 232 8.33 -9.00 0.39
C MET A 232 8.23 -7.48 0.55
N GLU A 233 7.73 -7.03 1.70
CA GLU A 233 7.59 -5.60 2.01
C GLU A 233 8.93 -4.87 2.01
N ILE A 234 9.94 -5.45 2.67
CA ILE A 234 11.31 -4.91 2.72
C ILE A 234 11.93 -4.87 1.32
N ILE A 235 11.72 -5.90 0.50
CA ILE A 235 12.23 -5.96 -0.88
C ILE A 235 11.55 -4.91 -1.75
N SER A 236 10.24 -4.71 -1.60
CA SER A 236 9.49 -3.71 -2.37
C SER A 236 9.95 -2.29 -2.03
N ASP A 237 10.22 -2.03 -0.74
CA ASP A 237 10.73 -0.75 -0.27
C ASP A 237 12.15 -0.48 -0.78
N THR A 238 13.03 -1.49 -0.67
CA THR A 238 14.41 -1.43 -1.19
C THR A 238 14.45 -1.25 -2.71
N ALA A 239 13.55 -1.92 -3.44
CA ALA A 239 13.47 -1.82 -4.89
C ALA A 239 12.79 -0.53 -5.38
N ARG A 240 12.17 0.25 -4.48
CA ARG A 240 11.35 1.45 -4.79
C ARG A 240 10.39 1.22 -5.97
N SER A 241 9.84 0.02 -6.05
CA SER A 241 9.07 -0.43 -7.22
C SER A 241 8.03 -1.45 -6.81
N ASN A 242 6.88 -1.43 -7.49
CA ASN A 242 5.80 -2.40 -7.31
C ASN A 242 6.00 -3.69 -8.13
N ILE A 243 7.10 -3.80 -8.89
CA ILE A 243 7.41 -5.00 -9.70
C ILE A 243 7.50 -6.28 -8.84
N PRO A 244 8.14 -6.29 -7.64
CA PRO A 244 8.14 -7.46 -6.77
C PRO A 244 6.73 -7.89 -6.32
N ALA A 245 5.83 -6.93 -6.10
CA ALA A 245 4.46 -7.22 -5.66
C ALA A 245 3.66 -8.02 -6.69
N LEU A 246 3.91 -7.77 -7.99
CA LEU A 246 3.31 -8.53 -9.08
C LEU A 246 3.72 -10.02 -9.04
N GLY A 247 5.00 -10.30 -8.76
CA GLY A 247 5.50 -11.68 -8.62
C GLY A 247 4.95 -12.38 -7.37
N TYR A 248 4.77 -11.64 -6.28
CA TYR A 248 4.25 -12.16 -5.01
C TYR A 248 2.80 -12.66 -5.11
N ALA A 249 1.91 -11.88 -5.73
CA ALA A 249 0.47 -12.18 -5.71
C ALA A 249 0.12 -13.55 -6.32
N GLY A 250 0.66 -13.85 -7.51
CA GLY A 250 0.41 -15.11 -8.19
C GLY A 250 1.03 -16.32 -7.47
N THR A 251 2.26 -16.18 -7.00
CA THR A 251 2.96 -17.27 -6.30
C THR A 251 2.38 -17.57 -4.93
N TYR A 252 1.94 -16.54 -4.19
CA TYR A 252 1.27 -16.70 -2.90
C TYR A 252 -0.05 -17.47 -3.02
N ALA A 253 -0.86 -17.18 -4.04
CA ALA A 253 -2.11 -17.89 -4.29
C ALA A 253 -1.86 -19.39 -4.58
N ILE A 254 -0.90 -19.68 -5.47
CA ILE A 254 -0.52 -21.06 -5.81
C ILE A 254 0.06 -21.79 -4.59
N ALA A 255 0.92 -21.12 -3.80
CA ALA A 255 1.52 -21.69 -2.61
C ALA A 255 0.48 -22.10 -1.58
N ASN A 256 -0.53 -21.26 -1.32
CA ASN A 256 -1.61 -21.60 -0.38
C ASN A 256 -2.45 -22.78 -0.86
N VAL A 257 -2.80 -22.84 -2.15
CA VAL A 257 -3.54 -23.98 -2.71
C VAL A 257 -2.72 -25.27 -2.59
N LEU A 258 -1.45 -25.23 -2.99
CA LEU A 258 -0.56 -26.39 -2.87
C LEU A 258 -0.35 -26.80 -1.41
N LEU A 259 -0.22 -25.83 -0.48
CA LEU A 259 -0.07 -26.10 0.94
C LEU A 259 -1.32 -26.80 1.51
N THR A 260 -2.53 -26.33 1.15
CA THR A 260 -3.79 -26.98 1.57
C THR A 260 -3.91 -28.39 0.99
N LEU A 261 -3.58 -28.58 -0.28
CA LEU A 261 -3.62 -29.89 -0.94
C LEU A 261 -2.58 -30.84 -0.33
N ALA A 262 -1.33 -30.38 -0.17
CA ALA A 262 -0.25 -31.15 0.42
C ALA A 262 -0.56 -31.53 1.87
N GLY A 263 -1.11 -30.60 2.67
CA GLY A 263 -1.56 -30.89 4.03
C GLY A 263 -2.62 -31.99 4.07
N THR A 264 -3.61 -31.91 3.17
CA THR A 264 -4.66 -32.93 3.05
C THR A 264 -4.08 -34.29 2.62
N LEU A 265 -3.20 -34.31 1.63
CA LEU A 265 -2.54 -35.53 1.16
C LEU A 265 -1.68 -36.17 2.25
N ILE A 266 -0.90 -35.38 2.98
CA ILE A 266 -0.08 -35.87 4.10
C ILE A 266 -0.98 -36.50 5.15
N VAL A 267 -2.07 -35.83 5.55
CA VAL A 267 -3.02 -36.36 6.55
C VAL A 267 -3.74 -37.63 6.08
N ILE A 268 -3.92 -37.84 4.78
CA ILE A 268 -4.54 -39.06 4.21
C ILE A 268 -3.53 -40.21 4.06
N ILE A 269 -2.27 -39.91 3.76
CA ILE A 269 -1.22 -40.91 3.53
C ILE A 269 -0.60 -41.37 4.85
N TRP A 270 -0.45 -40.47 5.82
CA TRP A 270 0.15 -40.74 7.14
C TRP A 270 -0.61 -41.72 8.07
N PRO A 271 -1.94 -41.92 7.99
CA PRO A 271 -2.64 -42.96 8.74
C PRO A 271 -2.32 -44.39 8.27
N GLY A 272 -1.59 -44.56 7.16
CA GLY A 272 -1.24 -45.88 6.60
C GLY A 272 0.09 -46.47 7.06
N LEU A 273 0.75 -45.86 8.07
CA LEU A 273 2.07 -46.28 8.59
C LEU A 273 2.05 -46.58 10.11
N GLY A 274 0.88 -46.96 10.64
CA GLY A 274 0.69 -47.48 12.00
C GLY A 274 -0.20 -48.70 12.00
#